data_AF-A0A354DFR0-F1
#
_entry.id   AF-A0A354DFR0-F1
#
_cell.length_a   1.000
_cell.length_b   1.000
_cell.length_c   1.000
_cell.angle_alpha   90.00
_cell.angle_beta   90.00
_cell.angle_gamma   90.00
#
_symmetry.space_group_name_H-M   'P 1'
#
loop_
_entity.id
_entity.type
_entity.pdbx_description
1 polymer ?
#
loop_
_entity_poly.entity_id
_entity_poly.type
_entity_poly.pdbx_seq_one_letter_code
_entity_poly.pdbx_strand_id
1 'polypeptide(L)'
;ASNRLGGMVQTDYSNGYIIEEGPDSLIARKAGGTKLIKEVGLEDQLVRNHMGRSYILAKDKLYPMPGGAIMGIPTKLAPFATTGLFSPLGKLRASFDLVLPRSTGDEDQSLGHFFRRRLGNEVVDNLIEPLLS
;
A
#
# COMPACT_ATOMS: atom_id res chain seq x y z
N ALA A 1 23.43 20.95 9.65
CA ALA A 1 22.81 21.43 8.40
C ALA A 1 23.68 21.00 7.22
N SER A 2 23.10 20.65 6.08
CA SER A 2 23.86 20.23 4.88
C SER A 2 24.15 21.42 3.95
N ASN A 3 25.10 21.26 3.01
CA ASN A 3 25.45 22.28 2.01
C ASN A 3 24.48 22.35 0.81
N ARG A 4 23.36 21.63 0.85
CA ARG A 4 22.33 21.62 -0.22
C ARG A 4 20.92 21.80 0.34
N LEU A 5 20.03 22.31 -0.50
CA LEU A 5 18.59 22.31 -0.26
C LEU A 5 17.97 20.95 -0.59
N GLY A 6 16.71 20.73 -0.19
CA GLY A 6 15.91 19.56 -0.57
C GLY A 6 15.73 18.50 0.52
N GLY A 7 16.62 18.45 1.52
CA GLY A 7 16.52 17.47 2.60
C GLY A 7 16.56 16.03 2.05
N MET A 8 15.55 15.23 2.39
CA MET A 8 15.40 13.84 1.90
C MET A 8 15.09 13.75 0.40
N VAL A 9 14.70 14.85 -0.26
CA VAL A 9 14.46 14.86 -1.71
C VAL A 9 15.78 15.01 -2.43
N GLN A 10 16.18 13.95 -3.14
CA GLN A 10 17.40 13.89 -3.91
C GLN A 10 17.24 12.91 -5.07
N THR A 11 17.75 13.30 -6.23
CA THR A 11 17.69 12.53 -7.46
C THR A 11 19.09 12.45 -8.05
N ASP A 12 19.58 11.26 -8.34
CA ASP A 12 20.81 11.00 -9.06
C ASP A 12 20.56 11.01 -10.57
N TYR A 13 21.41 11.74 -11.29
CA TYR A 13 21.42 11.86 -12.75
C TYR A 13 22.76 11.37 -13.27
N SER A 14 22.92 10.04 -13.36
CA SER A 14 24.18 9.42 -13.76
C SER A 14 23.96 8.37 -14.84
N ASN A 15 24.90 8.27 -15.79
CA ASN A 15 24.91 7.23 -16.84
C ASN A 15 23.61 7.14 -17.69
N GLY A 16 22.88 8.24 -17.85
CA GLY A 16 21.61 8.27 -18.57
C GLY A 16 20.40 7.78 -17.76
N TYR A 17 20.57 7.53 -16.45
CA TYR A 17 19.50 7.19 -15.52
C TYR A 17 19.07 8.41 -14.71
N ILE A 18 17.83 8.36 -14.22
CA ILE A 18 17.26 9.27 -13.24
C ILE A 18 16.76 8.40 -12.10
N ILE A 19 17.39 8.49 -10.92
CA ILE A 19 17.11 7.61 -9.79
C ILE A 19 16.84 8.45 -8.56
N GLU A 20 15.66 8.27 -7.97
CA GLU A 20 15.29 8.94 -6.72
C GLU A 20 15.96 8.24 -5.53
N GLU A 21 16.72 9.00 -4.74
CA GLU A 21 17.40 8.50 -3.53
C GLU A 21 16.51 8.59 -2.28
N GLY A 22 15.35 9.25 -2.40
CA GLY A 22 14.41 9.46 -1.32
C GLY A 22 12.96 9.23 -1.79
N PRO A 23 12.05 10.21 -1.63
CA PRO A 23 10.70 10.09 -2.16
C PRO A 23 10.71 9.97 -3.69
N ASP A 24 10.05 8.96 -4.22
CA ASP A 24 9.97 8.71 -5.66
C ASP A 24 8.77 9.39 -6.34
N SER A 25 7.74 9.69 -5.57
CA SER A 25 6.44 10.08 -6.10
C SER A 25 5.57 10.78 -5.05
N LEU A 26 4.42 11.31 -5.49
CA LEU A 26 3.42 11.92 -4.63
C LEU A 26 2.02 11.38 -4.95
N ILE A 27 1.15 11.40 -3.95
CA ILE A 27 -0.24 10.97 -4.10
C ILE A 27 -1.04 12.06 -4.81
N ALA A 28 -1.36 11.88 -6.09
CA ALA A 28 -2.03 12.88 -6.92
C ALA A 28 -3.40 13.36 -6.38
N ARG A 29 -4.13 12.53 -5.61
CA ARG A 29 -5.39 12.94 -4.96
C ARG A 29 -5.19 13.95 -3.81
N LYS A 30 -3.97 14.10 -3.28
CA LYS A 30 -3.64 15.14 -2.30
C LYS A 30 -3.23 16.40 -3.05
N ALA A 31 -4.20 17.29 -3.27
CA ALA A 31 -4.06 18.44 -4.17
C ALA A 31 -2.89 19.39 -3.83
N GLY A 32 -2.42 19.43 -2.58
CA GLY A 32 -1.36 20.35 -2.15
C GLY A 32 -0.07 20.26 -2.98
N GLY A 33 0.42 19.04 -3.23
CA GLY A 33 1.66 18.84 -4.01
C GLY A 33 1.47 19.20 -5.49
N THR A 34 0.40 18.72 -6.11
CA THR A 34 0.11 19.00 -7.53
C THR A 34 -0.18 20.47 -7.79
N LYS A 35 -0.80 21.17 -6.83
CA LYS A 35 -1.07 22.62 -6.94
C LYS A 35 0.24 23.41 -6.95
N LEU A 36 1.15 23.10 -6.03
CA LEU A 36 2.46 23.75 -5.97
C LEU A 36 3.25 23.56 -7.27
N ILE A 37 3.31 22.33 -7.80
CA ILE A 37 4.00 22.01 -9.06
C ILE A 37 3.47 22.88 -10.21
N LYS A 38 2.15 23.05 -10.29
CA LYS A 38 1.52 23.91 -11.29
C LYS A 38 1.86 25.39 -11.09
N GLU A 39 1.82 25.88 -9.84
CA GLU A 39 2.11 27.28 -9.51
C GLU A 39 3.56 27.67 -9.85
N VAL A 40 4.50 26.74 -9.77
CA VAL A 40 5.91 26.97 -10.15
C VAL A 40 6.21 26.63 -11.62
N GLY A 41 5.19 26.27 -12.41
CA GLY A 41 5.31 26.05 -13.85
C GLY A 41 5.98 24.73 -14.27
N LEU A 42 5.92 23.69 -13.43
CA LEU A 42 6.51 22.37 -13.71
C LEU A 42 5.46 21.31 -14.09
N GLU A 43 4.27 21.73 -14.52
CA GLU A 43 3.15 20.79 -14.80
C GLU A 43 3.42 19.88 -16.01
N ASP A 44 4.25 20.31 -16.95
CA ASP A 44 4.67 19.58 -18.14
C ASP A 44 5.64 18.43 -17.85
N GLN A 45 6.29 18.46 -16.67
CA GLN A 45 7.19 17.41 -16.19
C GLN A 45 6.47 16.32 -15.40
N LEU A 46 5.17 16.48 -15.12
CA LEU A 46 4.38 15.48 -14.39
C LEU A 46 4.21 14.21 -15.23
N VAL A 47 4.78 13.12 -14.73
CA VAL A 47 4.58 11.78 -15.26
C VAL A 47 3.70 10.95 -14.33
N ARG A 48 2.89 10.04 -14.90
CA ARG A 48 2.11 9.08 -14.12
C ARG A 48 2.88 7.78 -13.99
N ASN A 49 2.79 7.16 -12.82
CA ASN A 49 3.35 5.83 -12.61
C ASN A 49 2.69 4.82 -13.55
N HIS A 50 3.50 3.90 -14.10
CA HIS A 50 2.97 2.79 -14.87
C HIS A 50 2.28 1.78 -13.94
N MET A 51 1.09 1.32 -14.29
CA MET A 51 0.39 0.30 -13.53
C MET A 51 0.98 -1.09 -13.83
N GLY A 52 1.92 -1.52 -13.00
CA GLY A 52 2.51 -2.85 -13.04
C GLY A 52 1.74 -3.90 -12.23
N ARG A 53 2.24 -5.13 -12.23
CA ARG A 53 1.81 -6.18 -11.30
C ARG A 53 2.62 -6.07 -10.01
N SER A 54 1.93 -6.03 -8.88
CA SER A 54 2.55 -6.10 -7.56
C SER A 54 2.47 -7.53 -7.00
N TYR A 55 3.45 -7.88 -6.17
CA TYR A 55 3.59 -9.21 -5.58
C TYR A 55 3.80 -9.11 -4.08
N ILE A 56 3.40 -10.17 -3.38
CA ILE A 56 3.71 -10.42 -1.98
C ILE A 56 4.69 -11.59 -1.92
N LEU A 57 5.83 -11.41 -1.26
CA LEU A 57 6.74 -12.49 -0.95
C LEU A 57 6.28 -13.16 0.34
N ALA A 58 5.88 -14.42 0.27
CA ALA A 58 5.53 -15.23 1.43
C ALA A 58 5.96 -16.66 1.19
N LYS A 59 6.41 -17.39 2.24
CA LYS A 59 6.80 -18.81 2.12
C LYS A 59 7.76 -19.07 0.93
N ASP A 60 8.75 -18.18 0.77
CA ASP A 60 9.74 -18.19 -0.32
C ASP A 60 9.16 -18.18 -1.75
N LYS A 61 7.94 -17.67 -1.91
CA LYS A 61 7.24 -17.59 -3.20
C LYS A 61 6.62 -16.22 -3.41
N LEU A 62 6.66 -15.75 -4.66
CA LEU A 62 5.96 -14.54 -5.08
C LEU A 62 4.51 -14.87 -5.42
N TYR A 63 3.59 -14.31 -4.64
CA TYR A 63 2.17 -14.38 -4.88
C TYR A 63 1.71 -13.08 -5.55
N PRO A 64 0.96 -13.13 -6.67
CA PRO A 64 0.38 -11.92 -7.23
C PRO A 64 -0.58 -11.29 -6.22
N MET A 65 -0.58 -9.97 -6.14
CA MET A 65 -1.51 -9.25 -5.27
C MET A 65 -2.96 -9.62 -5.63
N PRO A 66 -3.79 -10.09 -4.67
CA PRO A 66 -5.17 -10.44 -4.95
C PRO A 66 -5.92 -9.22 -5.52
N GLY A 67 -6.57 -9.40 -6.68
CA GLY A 67 -7.28 -8.33 -7.34
C GLY A 67 -8.37 -7.71 -6.46
N GLY A 68 -8.51 -6.38 -6.52
CA GLY A 68 -9.46 -5.66 -5.67
C GLY A 68 -8.96 -5.43 -4.25
N ALA A 69 -7.68 -5.60 -3.92
CA ALA A 69 -7.14 -5.04 -2.69
C ALA A 69 -7.02 -3.51 -2.84
N ILE A 70 -7.75 -2.73 -2.04
CA ILE A 70 -7.52 -1.28 -1.90
C ILE A 70 -6.79 -1.10 -0.57
N MET A 71 -5.54 -0.62 -0.61
CA MET A 71 -4.69 -0.45 0.58
C MET A 71 -4.60 -1.74 1.43
N GLY A 72 -4.45 -2.90 0.78
CA GLY A 72 -4.37 -4.20 1.46
C GLY A 72 -5.68 -4.78 1.97
N ILE A 73 -6.80 -4.04 1.89
CA ILE A 73 -8.13 -4.55 2.25
C ILE A 73 -8.73 -5.27 1.04
N PRO A 74 -9.02 -6.58 1.13
CA PRO A 74 -9.68 -7.31 0.05
C PRO A 74 -11.10 -6.77 -0.17
N THR A 75 -11.34 -6.06 -1.26
CA THR A 75 -12.69 -5.57 -1.62
C THR A 75 -13.46 -6.57 -2.49
N LYS A 76 -12.80 -7.63 -2.96
CA LYS A 76 -13.40 -8.69 -3.78
C LYS A 76 -13.14 -10.05 -3.15
N LEU A 77 -14.22 -10.79 -2.90
CA LEU A 77 -14.16 -12.13 -2.30
C LEU A 77 -13.55 -13.18 -3.24
N ALA A 78 -13.82 -13.10 -4.56
CA ALA A 78 -13.36 -14.12 -5.51
C ALA A 78 -11.82 -14.21 -5.64
N PRO A 79 -11.07 -13.10 -5.83
CA PRO A 79 -9.60 -13.16 -5.88
C PRO A 79 -8.97 -13.55 -4.53
N PHE A 80 -9.61 -13.20 -3.42
CA PHE A 80 -9.19 -13.60 -2.08
C PHE A 80 -9.37 -15.10 -1.84
N ALA A 81 -10.46 -15.70 -2.35
CA ALA A 81 -10.71 -17.12 -2.23
C ALA A 81 -9.75 -17.98 -3.07
N THR A 82 -9.32 -17.50 -4.23
CA THR A 82 -8.47 -18.27 -5.15
C THR A 82 -6.97 -18.12 -4.91
N THR A 83 -6.51 -17.08 -4.20
CA THR A 83 -5.08 -16.91 -3.94
C THR A 83 -4.48 -18.04 -3.09
N GLY A 84 -3.26 -18.46 -3.42
CA GLY A 84 -2.47 -19.40 -2.62
C GLY A 84 -1.76 -18.76 -1.42
N LEU A 85 -1.93 -17.45 -1.21
CA LEU A 85 -1.27 -16.69 -0.14
C LEU A 85 -1.73 -17.14 1.26
N PHE A 86 -3.03 -17.46 1.40
CA PHE A 86 -3.64 -17.82 2.68
C PHE A 86 -4.09 -19.27 2.72
N SER A 87 -3.97 -19.89 3.90
CA SER A 87 -4.52 -21.21 4.19
C SER A 87 -6.05 -21.22 4.12
N PRO A 88 -6.69 -22.39 3.91
CA PRO A 88 -8.15 -22.50 3.99
C PRO A 88 -8.72 -22.00 5.32
N LEU A 89 -8.01 -22.24 6.43
CA LEU A 89 -8.40 -21.77 7.76
C LEU A 89 -8.29 -20.24 7.88
N GLY A 90 -7.24 -19.64 7.35
CA GLY A 90 -7.08 -18.18 7.28
C GLY A 90 -8.17 -17.51 6.46
N LYS A 91 -8.54 -18.11 5.31
CA LYS A 91 -9.65 -17.63 4.48
C LYS A 91 -10.99 -17.71 5.21
N LEU A 92 -11.27 -18.83 5.86
CA LEU A 92 -12.48 -19.01 6.67
C LEU A 92 -12.53 -17.98 7.80
N ARG A 93 -11.42 -17.80 8.53
CA ARG A 93 -11.32 -16.82 9.60
C ARG A 93 -11.57 -15.39 9.11
N ALA A 94 -11.03 -15.03 7.95
CA ALA A 94 -11.24 -13.72 7.35
C ALA A 94 -12.69 -13.51 6.90
N SER A 95 -13.38 -14.57 6.46
CA SER A 95 -14.78 -14.49 6.03
C SER A 95 -15.75 -14.10 7.15
N PHE A 96 -15.40 -14.33 8.42
CA PHE A 96 -16.20 -13.88 9.56
C PHE A 96 -16.32 -12.36 9.66
N ASP A 97 -15.45 -11.60 9.00
CA ASP A 97 -15.58 -10.15 8.90
C ASP A 97 -16.95 -9.69 8.37
N LEU A 98 -17.60 -10.50 7.52
CA LEU A 98 -18.92 -10.22 6.94
C LEU A 98 -20.06 -10.25 7.97
N VAL A 99 -19.88 -10.99 9.07
CA VAL A 99 -20.88 -11.14 10.13
C VAL A 99 -20.49 -10.39 11.40
N LEU A 100 -19.23 -9.99 11.54
CA LEU A 100 -18.75 -9.25 12.70
C LEU A 100 -19.40 -7.85 12.75
N PRO A 101 -19.93 -7.44 13.91
CA PRO A 101 -20.52 -6.12 14.06
C PRO A 101 -19.48 -5.03 13.75
N ARG A 102 -19.98 -3.84 13.39
CA ARG A 102 -19.13 -2.67 13.23
C ARG A 102 -18.48 -2.34 14.57
N SER A 103 -17.24 -1.85 14.53
CA SER A 103 -16.59 -1.34 15.74
C SER A 103 -17.40 -0.13 16.23
N THR A 104 -17.80 -0.13 17.50
CA THR A 104 -18.63 0.91 18.12
C THR A 104 -17.84 1.89 18.97
N GLY A 105 -16.52 1.75 19.01
CA GLY A 105 -15.66 2.61 19.83
C GLY A 105 -15.25 3.88 19.09
N ASP A 106 -15.44 5.02 19.76
CA ASP A 106 -14.91 6.34 19.38
C ASP A 106 -13.43 6.52 19.79
N GLU A 107 -12.83 5.50 20.41
CA GLU A 107 -11.43 5.53 20.84
C GLU A 107 -10.49 5.07 19.73
N ASP A 108 -9.35 5.77 19.62
CA ASP A 108 -8.27 5.41 18.71
C ASP A 108 -7.68 4.04 19.09
N GLN A 109 -7.41 3.22 18.09
CA GLN A 109 -6.87 1.87 18.27
C GLN A 109 -5.84 1.55 17.20
N SER A 110 -4.89 0.67 17.53
CA SER A 110 -3.89 0.26 16.55
C SER A 110 -4.52 -0.48 15.36
N LEU A 111 -4.03 -0.19 14.15
CA LEU A 111 -4.48 -0.87 12.93
C LEU A 111 -4.31 -2.38 13.04
N GLY A 112 -3.18 -2.83 13.61
CA GLY A 112 -2.92 -4.26 13.83
C GLY A 112 -3.97 -4.91 14.73
N HIS A 113 -4.36 -4.27 15.84
CA HIS A 113 -5.40 -4.80 16.72
C HIS A 113 -6.75 -4.89 15.98
N PHE A 114 -7.13 -3.81 15.29
CA PHE A 114 -8.36 -3.75 14.51
C PHE A 114 -8.44 -4.87 13.46
N PHE A 115 -7.41 -5.02 12.63
CA PHE A 115 -7.41 -6.00 11.55
C PHE A 115 -7.24 -7.43 12.04
N ARG A 116 -6.47 -7.71 13.10
CA ARG A 116 -6.38 -9.07 13.66
C ARG A 116 -7.71 -9.52 14.24
N ARG A 117 -8.45 -8.62 14.89
CA ARG A 117 -9.82 -8.90 15.36
C ARG A 117 -10.77 -9.19 14.21
N ARG A 118 -10.69 -8.46 13.10
CA ARG A 118 -11.60 -8.61 11.96
C ARG A 118 -11.22 -9.77 11.03
N LEU A 119 -10.01 -9.75 10.50
CA LEU A 119 -9.54 -10.61 9.42
C LEU A 119 -8.67 -11.79 9.90
N GLY A 120 -8.17 -11.74 11.14
CA GLY A 120 -7.27 -12.75 11.71
C GLY A 120 -5.79 -12.50 11.41
N ASN A 121 -4.92 -13.20 12.13
CA ASN A 121 -3.47 -12.99 12.08
C ASN A 121 -2.89 -13.28 10.69
N GLU A 122 -3.27 -14.38 10.05
CA GLU A 122 -2.67 -14.78 8.77
C GLU A 122 -2.84 -13.74 7.65
N VAL A 123 -3.99 -13.05 7.60
CA VAL A 123 -4.22 -11.97 6.63
C VAL A 123 -3.43 -10.72 6.99
N VAL A 124 -3.32 -10.42 8.29
CA VAL A 124 -2.55 -9.26 8.74
C VAL A 124 -1.09 -9.44 8.40
N ASP A 125 -0.49 -10.54 8.84
CA ASP A 125 0.95 -10.78 8.76
C ASP A 125 1.41 -10.96 7.28
N ASN A 126 0.58 -11.58 6.43
CA ASN A 126 0.98 -11.87 5.04
C ASN A 126 0.50 -10.82 4.01
N LEU A 127 -0.39 -9.88 4.36
CA LEU A 127 -0.92 -8.92 3.38
C LEU A 127 -0.99 -7.50 3.91
N ILE A 128 -1.59 -7.29 5.09
CA ILE A 128 -1.88 -5.93 5.57
C ILE A 128 -0.63 -5.26 6.10
N GLU A 129 0.13 -5.95 6.95
CA GLU A 129 1.37 -5.43 7.53
C GLU A 129 2.41 -5.07 6.45
N PRO A 130 2.72 -5.92 5.46
CA PRO A 130 3.65 -5.57 4.38
C PRO A 130 3.22 -4.38 3.51
N LEU A 131 1.93 -4.04 3.48
CA LEU A 131 1.39 -2.96 2.65
C LEU A 131 1.22 -1.63 3.39
N LEU A 132 1.10 -1.66 4.72
CA LEU A 132 0.85 -0.48 5.53
C LEU A 132 2.05 -0.05 6.38
N SER A 133 3.13 -0.84 6.40
CA SER A 133 4.36 -0.52 7.12
C SER A 133 5.19 0.54 6.41
#